data_AF-A0A7Y2XBR9-F1
#
_entry.id   AF-A0A7Y2XBR9-F1
#
_cell.length_a   1.000
_cell.length_b   1.000
_cell.length_c   1.000
_cell.angle_alpha   90.00
_cell.angle_beta   90.00
_cell.angle_gamma   90.00
#
_symmetry.space_group_name_H-M   'P 1'
#
loop_
_entity.id
_entity.type
_entity.pdbx_description
1 polymer ?
#
loop_
_entity_poly.entity_id
_entity_poly.type
_entity_poly.pdbx_seq_one_letter_code
_entity_poly.pdbx_strand_id
1 'polypeptide(L)'
;MANANKNIDIHDEENYDPTVWVPKVHSHGTSDIWKRFWILLGLTIVDVAFYFMMAPGMLRNFIFIVLGIVKAWFIVGTFMHMKHEKKSLAMMIILPMILIIFFIYWMLFEGAFWGTFKI
;
A
#
# COMPACT_ATOMS: atom_id res chain seq x y z
N MET A 1 -35.66 38.02 -33.18
CA MET A 1 -35.24 36.67 -32.74
C MET A 1 -34.71 36.80 -31.33
N ALA A 2 -35.41 36.26 -30.34
CA ALA A 2 -34.99 36.34 -28.95
C ALA A 2 -33.74 35.47 -28.76
N ASN A 3 -32.60 36.11 -28.49
CA ASN A 3 -31.36 35.42 -28.15
C ASN A 3 -31.52 34.90 -26.71
N ALA A 4 -31.97 33.66 -26.58
CA ALA A 4 -32.03 32.99 -25.30
C ALA A 4 -30.60 32.66 -24.86
N ASN A 5 -30.01 33.55 -24.07
CA ASN A 5 -28.81 33.26 -23.29
C ASN A 5 -29.19 32.21 -22.23
N LYS A 6 -29.22 30.94 -22.64
CA LYS A 6 -29.40 29.81 -21.76
C LYS A 6 -28.02 29.43 -21.23
N ASN A 7 -27.83 29.54 -19.92
CA ASN A 7 -26.63 29.04 -19.25
C ASN A 7 -26.61 27.52 -19.44
N ILE A 8 -25.82 27.05 -20.39
CA ILE A 8 -25.62 25.62 -20.67
C ILE A 8 -24.61 25.08 -19.66
N ASP A 9 -25.04 24.16 -18.80
CA ASP A 9 -24.09 23.39 -17.99
C ASP A 9 -23.43 22.36 -18.92
N ILE A 10 -22.15 22.57 -19.20
CA ILE A 10 -21.31 21.69 -20.04
C ILE A 10 -21.13 20.29 -19.45
N HIS A 11 -21.62 20.09 -18.23
CA HIS A 11 -21.54 18.85 -17.50
C HIS A 11 -22.90 18.27 -17.12
N ASP A 12 -23.98 18.73 -17.75
CA ASP A 12 -25.33 18.23 -17.54
C ASP A 12 -25.46 16.81 -18.13
N GLU A 13 -25.74 15.81 -17.30
CA GLU A 13 -25.92 14.41 -17.75
C GLU A 13 -27.35 14.15 -18.25
N GLU A 14 -28.32 14.97 -17.85
CA GLU A 14 -29.73 14.83 -18.23
C GLU A 14 -30.02 15.46 -19.60
N ASN A 15 -29.32 16.56 -19.93
CA ASN A 15 -29.45 17.27 -21.21
C ASN A 15 -28.13 17.30 -21.98
N TYR A 16 -27.74 16.13 -22.49
CA TYR A 16 -26.48 15.94 -23.22
C TYR A 16 -26.46 16.71 -24.55
N ASP A 17 -25.56 17.69 -24.65
CA ASP A 17 -25.21 18.36 -25.91
C ASP A 17 -23.79 17.95 -26.36
N PRO A 18 -23.66 17.21 -27.48
CA PRO A 18 -22.36 16.71 -27.94
C PRO A 18 -21.38 17.81 -28.38
N THR A 19 -21.84 19.05 -28.56
CA THR A 19 -21.01 20.16 -29.05
C THR A 19 -20.23 20.88 -27.95
N VAL A 20 -20.66 20.74 -26.69
CA VAL A 20 -20.10 21.46 -25.54
C VAL A 20 -19.76 20.56 -24.35
N TRP A 21 -20.03 19.27 -24.45
CA TRP A 21 -19.85 18.32 -23.35
C TRP A 21 -18.38 18.11 -22.98
N VAL A 22 -18.06 18.25 -21.69
CA VAL A 22 -16.75 17.93 -21.12
C VAL A 22 -16.93 16.94 -19.96
N PRO A 23 -16.22 15.81 -19.93
CA PRO A 23 -16.32 14.86 -18.82
C PRO A 23 -15.82 15.49 -17.51
N LYS A 24 -16.62 15.40 -16.44
CA LYS A 24 -16.18 15.79 -15.09
C LYS A 24 -15.18 14.77 -14.56
N VAL A 25 -13.92 15.19 -14.37
CA VAL A 25 -12.91 14.35 -13.72
C VAL A 25 -13.18 14.37 -12.21
N HIS A 26 -13.93 13.39 -11.72
CA HIS A 26 -14.13 13.20 -10.30
C HIS A 26 -12.85 12.63 -9.66
N SER A 27 -11.96 13.52 -9.20
CA SER A 27 -10.81 13.15 -8.37
C SER A 27 -11.31 12.71 -7.00
N HIS A 28 -11.55 11.42 -6.84
CA HIS A 28 -11.92 10.77 -5.59
C HIS A 28 -10.80 9.79 -5.20
N GLY A 29 -10.06 10.05 -4.10
CA GLY A 29 -9.21 8.99 -3.54
C GLY A 29 -8.09 9.37 -2.57
N THR A 30 -7.71 10.64 -2.40
CA THR A 30 -6.48 10.96 -1.61
C THR A 30 -6.68 10.90 -0.09
N SER A 31 -7.90 11.16 0.41
CA SER A 31 -8.17 11.27 1.85
C SER A 31 -7.96 9.94 2.59
N ASP A 32 -8.36 8.82 1.99
CA ASP A 32 -8.25 7.52 2.65
C ASP A 32 -6.80 7.04 2.75
N ILE A 33 -5.96 7.36 1.76
CA ILE A 33 -4.53 7.07 1.78
C ILE A 33 -3.86 7.79 2.95
N TRP A 34 -4.20 9.06 3.16
CA TRP A 34 -3.65 9.86 4.24
C TRP A 34 -4.00 9.34 5.63
N LYS A 35 -5.27 8.95 5.87
CA LYS A 35 -5.69 8.36 7.16
C LYS A 35 -4.88 7.11 7.49
N ARG A 36 -4.71 6.27 6.48
CA ARG A 36 -4.01 5.00 6.55
C ARG A 36 -2.50 5.18 6.79
N PHE A 37 -1.89 6.17 6.12
CA PHE A 37 -0.50 6.56 6.33
C PHE A 37 -0.25 6.96 7.79
N TRP A 38 -1.10 7.81 8.37
CA TRP A 38 -0.95 8.25 9.75
C TRP A 38 -1.06 7.12 10.77
N ILE A 39 -1.95 6.14 10.55
CA ILE A 39 -2.06 4.95 11.40
C ILE A 39 -0.77 4.13 11.35
N LEU A 40 -0.25 3.86 10.15
CA LEU A 40 0.99 3.11 9.95
C LEU A 40 2.21 3.85 10.52
N LEU A 41 2.25 5.18 10.37
CA LEU A 41 3.30 6.03 10.94
C LEU A 41 3.29 5.95 12.47
N GLY A 42 2.11 6.10 13.09
CA GLY A 42 1.95 5.99 14.54
C GLY A 42 2.40 4.60 15.05
N LEU A 43 1.97 3.53 14.38
CA LEU A 43 2.37 2.16 14.72
C LEU A 43 3.89 1.96 14.63
N THR A 44 4.55 2.60 13.66
CA THR A 44 6.01 2.53 13.48
C THR A 44 6.75 3.31 14.54
N ILE A 45 6.28 4.50 14.91
CA ILE A 45 6.86 5.30 16.00
C ILE A 45 6.78 4.52 17.32
N VAL A 46 5.63 3.91 17.59
CA VAL A 46 5.43 3.10 18.81
C VAL A 46 6.41 1.94 18.86
N ASP A 47 6.58 1.21 17.76
CA ASP A 47 7.51 0.08 17.67
C ASP A 47 8.97 0.49 17.89
N VAL A 48 9.42 1.60 17.29
CA VAL A 48 10.77 2.13 17.50
C VAL A 48 10.95 2.61 18.93
N ALA A 49 9.95 3.28 19.51
CA ALA A 49 9.98 3.69 20.91
C ALA A 49 10.13 2.47 21.85
N PHE A 50 9.34 1.41 21.65
CA PHE A 50 9.48 0.17 22.41
C PHE A 50 10.86 -0.47 22.24
N TYR A 51 11.44 -0.42 21.05
CA TYR A 51 12.78 -0.96 20.80
C TYR A 51 13.86 -0.26 21.62
N PHE A 52 13.80 1.07 21.75
CA PHE A 52 14.79 1.86 22.50
C PHE A 52 14.53 1.91 24.00
N MET A 53 13.27 1.86 24.44
CA MET A 53 12.92 1.91 25.87
C MET A 53 13.14 0.57 26.58
N MET A 54 13.09 -0.55 25.84
CA MET A 54 13.18 -1.90 26.42
C MET A 54 14.62 -2.45 26.37
N ALA A 55 15.06 -3.04 27.48
CA ALA A 55 16.37 -3.67 27.57
C ALA A 55 16.53 -4.78 26.50
N PRO A 56 17.75 -5.00 25.97
CA PRO A 56 18.01 -6.07 25.03
C PRO A 56 17.71 -7.44 25.66
N GLY A 57 16.73 -8.14 25.11
CA GLY A 57 16.29 -9.43 25.58
C GLY A 57 15.33 -10.12 24.61
N MET A 58 15.01 -11.39 24.89
CA MET A 58 14.13 -12.22 24.05
C MET A 58 12.76 -11.57 23.84
N LEU A 59 12.23 -10.92 24.89
CA LEU A 59 10.92 -10.31 24.88
C LEU A 59 10.85 -9.09 23.94
N ARG A 60 11.92 -8.27 23.88
CA ARG A 60 12.03 -7.16 22.94
C ARG A 60 11.97 -7.66 21.49
N ASN A 61 12.75 -8.69 21.18
CA ASN A 61 12.79 -9.25 19.82
C ASN A 61 11.44 -9.85 19.42
N PHE A 62 10.76 -10.52 20.35
CA PHE A 62 9.43 -11.07 20.10
C PHE A 62 8.40 -9.97 19.77
N ILE A 63 8.33 -8.90 20.59
CA ILE A 63 7.43 -7.76 20.33
C ILE A 63 7.73 -7.13 18.96
N PHE A 64 9.01 -6.93 18.64
CA PHE A 64 9.43 -6.29 17.39
C PHE A 64 9.03 -7.11 16.17
N ILE A 65 9.16 -8.44 16.24
CA ILE A 65 8.73 -9.35 15.17
C ILE A 65 7.21 -9.32 15.02
N VAL A 66 6.45 -9.43 16.12
CA VAL A 66 4.99 -9.43 16.09
C VAL A 66 4.44 -8.11 15.54
N LEU A 67 4.92 -6.97 16.03
CA LEU A 67 4.53 -5.65 15.52
C LEU A 67 4.94 -5.49 14.05
N GLY A 68 6.09 -6.03 13.65
CA GLY A 68 6.52 -6.10 12.25
C GLY A 68 5.53 -6.84 11.34
N ILE A 69 5.01 -7.98 11.77
CA ILE A 69 3.99 -8.75 11.03
C ILE A 69 2.68 -7.98 10.94
N VAL A 70 2.23 -7.38 12.05
CA VAL A 70 1.01 -6.55 12.06
C VAL A 70 1.15 -5.38 11.08
N LYS A 71 2.30 -4.70 11.07
CA LYS A 71 2.62 -3.64 10.12
C LYS A 71 2.55 -4.12 8.68
N ALA A 72 3.16 -5.28 8.36
CA ALA A 72 3.13 -5.85 7.02
C ALA A 72 1.70 -6.18 6.56
N TRP A 73 0.88 -6.79 7.43
CA TRP A 73 -0.53 -7.05 7.12
C TRP A 73 -1.30 -5.76 6.87
N PHE A 74 -1.07 -4.74 7.70
CA PHE A 74 -1.72 -3.45 7.56
C PHE A 74 -1.30 -2.77 6.25
N ILE A 75 -0.02 -2.72 5.89
CA ILE A 75 0.47 -2.21 4.59
C ILE A 75 -0.24 -2.93 3.43
N VAL A 76 -0.25 -4.26 3.43
CA VAL A 76 -0.87 -5.05 2.35
C VAL A 76 -2.36 -4.75 2.24
N GLY A 77 -3.13 -4.88 3.33
CA GLY A 77 -4.59 -4.65 3.30
C GLY A 77 -4.97 -3.19 2.97
N THR A 78 -4.08 -2.26 3.26
CA THR A 78 -4.31 -0.82 3.17
C THR A 78 -3.97 -0.26 1.80
N PHE A 79 -2.86 -0.68 1.22
CA PHE A 79 -2.48 -0.33 -0.15
C PHE A 79 -3.21 -1.19 -1.19
N MET A 80 -3.90 -2.26 -0.80
CA MET A 80 -4.76 -3.07 -1.69
C MET A 80 -6.18 -2.53 -1.92
N HIS A 81 -6.60 -1.45 -1.26
CA HIS A 81 -7.96 -0.88 -1.42
C HIS A 81 -8.14 -0.05 -2.72
N MET A 82 -7.36 -0.28 -3.77
CA MET A 82 -7.56 0.29 -5.12
C MET A 82 -8.14 -0.78 -6.04
N LYS A 83 -9.30 -1.33 -5.64
CA LYS A 83 -9.84 -2.60 -6.11
C LYS A 83 -10.27 -2.62 -7.59
N HIS A 84 -10.43 -1.47 -8.27
CA HIS A 84 -11.10 -1.46 -9.59
C HIS A 84 -10.23 -1.08 -10.79
N GLU A 85 -9.01 -0.54 -10.63
CA GLU A 85 -8.20 -0.15 -11.82
C GLU A 85 -6.74 -0.62 -11.83
N LYS A 86 -6.14 -1.05 -10.70
CA LYS A 86 -4.66 -1.14 -10.61
C LYS A 86 -4.13 -2.49 -10.14
N LYS A 87 -4.50 -3.59 -10.82
CA LYS A 87 -3.83 -4.90 -10.65
C LYS A 87 -2.30 -4.82 -10.79
N SER A 88 -1.81 -3.87 -11.61
CA SER A 88 -0.38 -3.59 -11.77
C SER A 88 0.32 -3.14 -10.47
N LEU A 89 -0.33 -2.31 -9.64
CA LEU A 89 0.25 -1.86 -8.36
C LEU A 89 0.30 -2.97 -7.31
N ALA A 90 -0.70 -3.86 -7.27
CA ALA A 90 -0.66 -5.01 -6.39
C ALA A 90 0.51 -5.96 -6.77
N MET A 91 0.74 -6.14 -8.08
CA MET A 91 1.84 -6.97 -8.57
C MET A 91 3.22 -6.39 -8.24
N MET A 92 3.36 -5.05 -8.21
CA MET A 92 4.58 -4.37 -7.78
C MET A 92 4.95 -4.63 -6.32
N ILE A 93 3.97 -4.92 -5.46
CA ILE A 93 4.20 -5.25 -4.03
C ILE A 93 4.37 -6.76 -3.83
N ILE A 94 3.59 -7.58 -4.53
CA ILE A 94 3.63 -9.05 -4.38
C ILE A 94 4.92 -9.64 -4.96
N LEU A 95 5.39 -9.14 -6.10
CA LEU A 95 6.60 -9.63 -6.76
C LEU A 95 7.86 -9.57 -5.88
N PRO A 96 8.23 -8.42 -5.25
CA PRO A 96 9.39 -8.37 -4.37
C PRO A 96 9.22 -9.22 -3.10
N MET A 97 8.01 -9.40 -2.59
CA MET A 97 7.75 -10.28 -1.44
C MET A 97 8.06 -11.74 -1.75
N ILE A 98 7.64 -12.23 -2.92
CA ILE A 98 7.94 -13.59 -3.37
C ILE A 98 9.44 -13.77 -3.59
N LEU A 99 10.11 -12.78 -4.19
CA LEU A 99 11.54 -12.81 -4.44
C LEU A 99 12.33 -12.93 -3.14
N ILE A 100 11.96 -12.19 -2.08
CA ILE A 100 12.63 -12.29 -0.78
C ILE A 100 12.49 -13.68 -0.17
N ILE A 101 11.29 -14.28 -0.18
CA ILE A 101 11.07 -15.63 0.36
C ILE A 101 11.88 -16.67 -0.43
N PHE A 102 11.85 -16.57 -1.76
CA PHE A 102 12.66 -17.42 -2.63
C PHE A 102 14.16 -17.29 -2.33
N PHE A 103 14.64 -16.05 -2.17
CA PHE A 103 16.06 -15.79 -1.92
C PHE A 103 16.52 -16.31 -0.56
N ILE A 104 15.71 -16.15 0.49
CA ILE A 104 15.98 -16.72 1.82
C ILE A 104 16.09 -18.25 1.72
N TYR A 105 15.13 -18.90 1.07
CA TYR A 105 15.15 -20.36 0.88
C TYR A 105 16.40 -20.82 0.11
N TRP A 106 16.74 -20.10 -0.97
CA TRP A 106 17.92 -20.40 -1.79
C TRP A 106 19.23 -20.26 -0.99
N MET A 107 19.36 -19.19 -0.20
CA MET A 107 20.52 -19.01 0.68
C MET A 107 20.61 -20.07 1.78
N LEU A 108 19.48 -20.50 2.35
CA LEU A 108 19.47 -21.60 3.31
C LEU A 108 19.92 -22.92 2.66
N PHE A 109 19.47 -23.20 1.45
CA PHE A 109 19.85 -24.40 0.70
C PHE A 109 21.36 -24.41 0.38
N GLU A 110 21.87 -23.30 -0.15
CA GLU A 110 23.30 -23.15 -0.44
C GLU A 110 24.13 -23.22 0.85
N GLY A 111 23.71 -22.56 1.91
CA GLY A 111 24.37 -22.63 3.21
C GLY A 111 24.41 -24.06 3.78
N ALA A 112 23.34 -24.84 3.61
CA ALA A 112 23.30 -26.24 4.04
C ALA A 112 24.20 -27.14 3.18
N PHE A 113 24.31 -26.87 1.88
CA PHE A 113 25.22 -27.56 0.97
C PHE A 113 26.69 -27.34 1.41
N TRP A 114 27.14 -26.09 1.55
CA TRP A 114 28.50 -25.78 2.00
C TRP A 114 28.81 -26.24 3.43
N GLY A 115 27.83 -26.21 4.33
CA GLY A 115 27.98 -26.71 5.70
C GLY A 115 28.20 -28.23 5.78
N THR A 116 27.74 -28.97 4.78
CA THR A 116 27.94 -30.43 4.65
C THR A 116 29.29 -30.77 4.03
N PHE A 117 29.79 -29.92 3.11
CA PHE A 117 31.16 -29.98 2.58
C PHE A 117 32.17 -29.35 3.56
N LYS A 118 32.30 -29.94 4.75
CA LYS A 118 33.49 -29.71 5.59
C LYS A 118 34.66 -30.47 5.00
N ILE A 119 35.59 -29.76 4.37
CA ILE A 119 36.99 -30.18 4.18
C ILE A 119 37.72 -29.95 5.50
#